data_AF-A0A0F9FVL4-F1
#
_entry.id   AF-A0A0F9FVL4-F1
#
_cell.length_a   1.000
_cell.length_b   1.000
_cell.length_c   1.000
_cell.angle_alpha   90.00
_cell.angle_beta   90.00
_cell.angle_gamma   90.00
#
_symmetry.space_group_name_H-M   'P 1'
#
loop_
_entity.id
_entity.type
_entity.pdbx_description
1 polymer ?
#
loop_
_entity_poly.entity_id
_entity_poly.type
_entity_poly.pdbx_seq_one_letter_code
_entity_poly.pdbx_strand_id
1 'polypeptide(L)'
;MLFGLDGVEIGLIIVFLCLFGGILSGFPVAFAIGGAAVISFGIIAVLDSAGILVHQAVDTGSDAYRALTGSGVSPNDISKFRFPELPLYSEPLFPGGWELALDRFGSRGLDTLLARAIHYARDGFPVSEQIARQWAGSAGKLSVHSDSKRVWLPGGKAPAA
;
A
#
# COMPACT_ATOMS: atom_id res chain seq x y z
N MET A 1 4.79 -15.86 -7.63
CA MET A 1 5.99 -15.00 -7.53
C MET A 1 6.61 -14.88 -8.91
N LEU A 2 6.80 -13.66 -9.41
CA LEU A 2 7.40 -13.42 -10.72
C LEU A 2 8.94 -13.45 -10.56
N PHE A 3 9.63 -14.37 -11.21
CA PHE A 3 11.09 -14.51 -11.16
C PHE A 3 11.68 -14.68 -9.74
N GLY A 4 10.90 -15.19 -8.78
CA GLY A 4 11.35 -15.35 -7.38
C GLY A 4 11.34 -14.07 -6.55
N LEU A 5 10.96 -12.93 -7.14
CA LEU A 5 10.83 -11.66 -6.42
C LEU A 5 9.45 -11.54 -5.78
N ASP A 6 9.45 -10.89 -4.63
CA ASP A 6 8.30 -10.47 -3.86
C ASP A 6 7.66 -9.19 -4.41
N GLY A 7 6.40 -8.94 -4.06
CA GLY A 7 5.67 -7.75 -4.49
C GLY A 7 6.38 -6.43 -4.11
N VAL A 8 7.08 -6.44 -2.97
CA VAL A 8 7.87 -5.31 -2.47
C VAL A 8 9.05 -5.01 -3.39
N GLU A 9 9.81 -6.05 -3.73
CA GLU A 9 11.03 -5.92 -4.54
C GLU A 9 10.67 -5.50 -5.97
N ILE A 10 9.58 -6.08 -6.52
CA ILE A 10 9.03 -5.68 -7.82
C ILE A 10 8.59 -4.20 -7.77
N GLY A 11 7.90 -3.77 -6.71
CA GLY A 11 7.51 -2.38 -6.51
C GLY A 11 8.70 -1.42 -6.49
N LEU A 12 9.77 -1.76 -5.77
CA LEU A 12 11.00 -0.96 -5.71
C LEU A 12 11.69 -0.86 -7.08
N ILE A 13 11.74 -1.96 -7.85
CA ILE A 13 12.29 -1.95 -9.20
C ILE A 13 11.46 -1.05 -10.11
N ILE A 14 10.13 -1.09 -10.03
CA ILE A 14 9.25 -0.23 -10.82
C ILE A 14 9.52 1.25 -10.51
N VAL A 15 9.56 1.63 -9.22
CA VAL A 15 9.85 3.00 -8.80
C VAL A 15 11.21 3.45 -9.31
N PHE A 16 12.23 2.60 -9.17
CA PHE A 16 13.58 2.87 -9.66
C PHE A 16 13.59 3.10 -11.18
N LEU A 17 12.99 2.21 -11.96
CA LEU A 17 12.98 2.31 -13.42
C LEU A 17 12.20 3.55 -13.91
N CYS A 18 11.07 3.86 -13.27
CA CYS A 18 10.30 5.07 -13.59
C CYS A 18 11.11 6.35 -13.29
N LEU A 19 11.76 6.41 -12.13
CA LEU A 19 12.58 7.56 -11.74
C LEU A 19 13.80 7.70 -12.64
N PHE A 20 14.52 6.60 -12.87
CA PHE A 20 15.74 6.58 -13.66
C PHE A 20 15.45 6.90 -15.13
N GLY A 21 14.39 6.33 -15.70
CA GLY A 21 13.94 6.67 -17.06
C GLY A 21 13.53 8.13 -17.19
N GLY A 22 12.84 8.68 -16.17
CA GLY A 22 12.50 10.10 -16.11
C GLY A 22 13.74 11.01 -16.13
N ILE A 23 14.77 10.67 -15.36
CA ILE A 23 16.03 11.43 -15.32
C ILE A 23 16.80 11.30 -16.65
N LEU A 24 16.90 10.09 -17.21
CA LEU A 24 17.61 9.83 -18.48
C LEU A 24 16.97 10.50 -19.69
N SER A 25 15.67 10.80 -19.63
CA SER A 25 14.96 11.46 -20.73
C SER A 25 15.39 12.92 -20.98
N GLY A 26 16.23 13.49 -20.10
CA GLY A 26 16.67 14.89 -20.19
C GLY A 26 15.61 15.90 -19.72
N PHE A 27 14.48 15.42 -19.20
CA PHE A 27 13.48 16.26 -18.55
C PHE A 27 14.06 16.89 -17.27
N PRO A 28 13.63 18.11 -16.89
CA PRO A 28 14.08 18.71 -15.65
C PRO A 28 13.77 17.80 -14.45
N VAL A 29 14.78 17.55 -13.62
CA VAL A 29 14.76 16.55 -12.54
C VAL A 29 13.55 16.69 -11.63
N ALA A 30 13.15 17.92 -11.30
CA ALA A 30 11.98 18.19 -10.44
C ALA A 30 10.67 17.62 -11.03
N PHE A 31 10.49 17.70 -12.34
CA PHE A 31 9.32 17.12 -13.01
C PHE A 31 9.45 15.61 -13.18
N ALA A 32 10.67 15.09 -13.39
CA ALA A 32 10.93 13.67 -13.47
C ALA A 32 10.56 12.96 -12.16
N ILE A 33 10.87 13.54 -11.00
CA ILE A 33 10.51 12.99 -9.68
C ILE A 33 8.98 12.88 -9.52
N GLY A 34 8.26 13.98 -9.80
CA GLY A 34 6.80 14.00 -9.68
C GLY A 34 6.11 13.06 -10.67
N GLY A 35 6.54 13.07 -11.93
CA GLY A 35 6.00 12.18 -12.97
C GLY A 35 6.28 10.71 -12.69
N ALA A 36 7.50 10.38 -12.24
CA ALA A 36 7.86 9.02 -11.86
C ALA A 36 7.03 8.51 -10.68
N ALA A 37 6.74 9.36 -9.69
CA ALA A 37 5.88 8.99 -8.56
C ALA A 37 4.46 8.65 -9.03
N VAL A 38 3.85 9.45 -9.92
CA VAL A 38 2.50 9.19 -10.44
C VAL A 38 2.46 7.91 -11.29
N ILE A 39 3.42 7.74 -12.19
CA ILE A 39 3.47 6.58 -13.09
C ILE A 39 3.74 5.30 -12.31
N SER A 40 4.74 5.29 -11.44
CA SER A 40 5.06 4.11 -10.62
C SER A 40 3.90 3.75 -9.70
N PHE A 41 3.24 4.73 -9.07
CA PHE A 41 2.04 4.50 -8.28
C PHE A 41 0.91 3.86 -9.09
N GLY A 42 0.65 4.35 -10.31
CA GLY A 42 -0.37 3.77 -11.19
C GLY A 42 -0.07 2.31 -11.56
N ILE A 43 1.18 2.00 -11.91
CA ILE A 43 1.60 0.63 -12.22
C ILE A 43 1.46 -0.27 -10.98
N ILE A 44 1.96 0.19 -9.83
CA ILE A 44 1.89 -0.56 -8.57
C ILE A 44 0.43 -0.83 -8.19
N ALA A 45 -0.45 0.17 -8.26
CA ALA A 45 -1.87 0.00 -7.92
C ALA A 45 -2.57 -1.02 -8.83
N VAL A 46 -2.26 -1.05 -10.12
CA VAL A 46 -2.81 -2.05 -11.05
C VAL A 46 -2.31 -3.44 -10.71
N LEU A 47 -1.00 -3.60 -10.49
CA LEU A 47 -0.42 -4.92 -10.18
C LEU A 47 -0.84 -5.43 -8.79
N ASP A 48 -1.02 -4.54 -7.81
CA ASP A 48 -1.56 -4.84 -6.48
C ASP A 48 -3.02 -5.31 -6.57
N SER A 49 -3.88 -4.58 -7.29
CA SER A 49 -5.29 -4.98 -7.48
C SER A 49 -5.45 -6.29 -8.27
N ALA A 50 -4.45 -6.66 -9.08
CA ALA A 50 -4.37 -7.96 -9.75
C ALA A 50 -3.82 -9.09 -8.85
N GLY A 51 -3.44 -8.79 -7.60
CA GLY A 51 -2.86 -9.76 -6.65
C GLY A 51 -1.44 -10.21 -6.99
N ILE A 52 -0.71 -9.44 -7.82
CA ILE A 52 0.66 -9.76 -8.25
C ILE A 52 1.68 -9.24 -7.24
N LEU A 53 1.40 -8.10 -6.59
CA LEU A 53 2.28 -7.47 -5.60
C LEU A 53 1.90 -7.87 -4.16
N VAL A 54 1.89 -9.17 -3.88
CA VAL A 54 1.59 -9.68 -2.54
C VAL A 54 2.87 -10.01 -1.80
N HIS A 55 3.01 -9.51 -0.57
CA HIS A 55 4.11 -9.88 0.33
C HIS A 55 3.86 -11.27 0.93
N GLN A 56 4.79 -12.20 0.70
CA GLN A 56 4.69 -13.57 1.21
C GLN A 56 5.84 -13.90 2.17
N ALA A 57 5.46 -14.39 3.35
CA ALA A 57 6.37 -14.82 4.42
C ALA A 57 6.26 -16.33 4.67
N VAL A 58 7.32 -16.93 5.22
CA VAL A 58 7.38 -18.36 5.56
C VAL A 58 6.47 -18.63 6.75
N ASP A 59 5.58 -19.60 6.63
CA ASP A 59 4.71 -20.03 7.74
C ASP A 59 5.51 -20.78 8.81
N THR A 60 5.90 -20.04 9.85
CA THR A 60 6.63 -20.56 11.02
C THR A 60 5.79 -21.49 11.90
N GLY A 61 4.46 -21.50 11.74
CA GLY A 61 3.54 -22.39 12.44
C GLY A 61 3.40 -23.77 11.78
N SER A 62 3.86 -23.93 10.54
CA SER A 62 3.68 -25.15 9.75
C SER A 62 4.51 -26.33 10.27
N ASP A 63 3.99 -27.55 10.08
CA ASP A 63 4.71 -28.77 10.45
C ASP A 63 6.00 -28.95 9.62
N ALA A 64 6.03 -28.43 8.39
CA ALA A 64 7.22 -28.39 7.55
C ALA A 64 8.33 -27.50 8.14
N TYR A 65 7.99 -26.33 8.66
CA TYR A 65 8.94 -25.45 9.35
C TYR A 65 9.48 -26.09 10.64
N ARG A 66 8.60 -26.76 11.40
CA ARG A 66 9.00 -27.52 12.60
C ARG A 66 9.92 -28.69 12.28
N ALA A 67 9.71 -29.37 11.15
CA ALA A 67 10.58 -30.45 10.71
C ALA A 67 12.01 -29.96 10.36
N LEU A 68 12.13 -28.78 9.72
CA LEU A 68 13.43 -28.17 9.41
C LEU A 68 14.18 -27.69 10.67
N THR A 69 13.47 -27.04 11.59
CA THR A 69 14.08 -26.63 12.86
C THR A 69 14.44 -27.85 13.73
N GLY A 70 13.61 -28.90 13.72
CA GLY A 70 13.86 -30.17 14.39
C GLY A 70 15.03 -30.99 13.79
N SER A 71 15.36 -30.79 12.52
CA SER A 71 16.54 -31.40 11.89
C SER A 71 17.83 -30.61 12.11
N GLY A 72 17.77 -29.50 12.86
CA GLY A 72 18.93 -28.70 13.25
C GLY A 72 19.21 -27.49 12.35
N VAL A 73 18.33 -27.16 11.39
CA VAL A 73 18.46 -25.94 10.60
C VAL A 73 18.13 -24.73 11.47
N SER A 74 19.05 -23.76 11.52
CA SER A 74 18.84 -22.51 12.25
C SER A 74 17.66 -21.72 11.67
N PRO A 75 16.75 -21.16 12.50
CA PRO A 75 15.66 -20.30 12.03
C PRO A 75 16.11 -19.14 11.14
N ASN A 76 17.31 -18.61 11.36
CA ASN A 76 17.87 -17.51 10.56
C ASN A 76 18.30 -17.94 9.16
N ASP A 77 18.51 -19.24 8.94
CA ASP A 77 18.85 -19.82 7.64
C ASP A 77 17.62 -20.25 6.85
N ILE A 78 16.43 -20.24 7.46
CA ILE A 78 15.17 -20.63 6.82
C ILE A 78 14.58 -19.41 6.11
N SER A 79 14.52 -19.48 4.79
CA SER A 79 13.88 -18.47 3.95
C SER A 79 13.15 -19.11 2.78
N LYS A 80 12.17 -18.41 2.22
CA LYS A 80 11.45 -18.82 1.00
C LYS A 80 12.37 -19.04 -0.21
N PHE A 81 13.57 -18.45 -0.22
CA PHE A 81 14.55 -18.64 -1.28
C PHE A 81 15.33 -19.95 -1.13
N ARG A 82 15.67 -20.33 0.11
CA ARG A 82 16.45 -21.54 0.40
C ARG A 82 15.56 -22.79 0.51
N PHE A 83 14.31 -22.60 0.92
CA PHE A 83 13.31 -23.65 1.11
C PHE A 83 11.97 -23.23 0.44
N PRO A 84 11.92 -23.20 -0.90
CA PRO A 84 10.75 -22.75 -1.67
C PRO A 84 9.51 -23.63 -1.50
N GLU A 85 9.68 -24.86 -1.01
CA GLU A 85 8.61 -25.82 -0.71
C GLU A 85 7.85 -25.52 0.59
N LEU A 86 8.34 -24.59 1.41
CA LEU A 86 7.66 -24.24 2.65
C LEU A 86 6.34 -23.53 2.39
N PRO A 87 5.28 -23.82 3.18
CA PRO A 87 4.04 -23.06 3.12
C PRO A 87 4.31 -21.57 3.36
N LEU A 88 3.72 -20.73 2.52
CA LEU A 88 3.80 -19.27 2.61
C LEU A 88 2.43 -18.69 2.96
N TYR A 89 2.41 -17.63 3.75
CA TYR A 89 1.19 -16.84 3.98
C TYR A 89 1.42 -15.38 3.59
N SER A 90 0.33 -14.68 3.30
CA SER A 90 0.37 -13.25 2.98
C SER A 90 0.38 -12.44 4.27
N GLU A 91 1.31 -11.51 4.41
CA GLU A 91 1.37 -10.63 5.58
C GLU A 91 1.57 -9.16 5.20
N PRO A 92 1.17 -8.22 6.07
CA PRO A 92 1.45 -6.80 5.86
C PRO A 92 2.96 -6.55 5.79
N LEU A 93 3.40 -5.72 4.84
CA LEU A 93 4.81 -5.40 4.62
C LEU A 93 5.52 -4.86 5.87
N PHE A 94 4.80 -4.05 6.65
CA PHE A 94 5.31 -3.51 7.90
C PHE A 94 4.33 -3.89 9.01
N PRO A 95 4.53 -5.04 9.68
CA PRO A 95 3.76 -5.38 10.87
C PRO A 95 3.91 -4.26 11.92
N GLY A 96 2.80 -3.67 12.35
CA GLY A 96 2.79 -2.48 13.22
C GLY A 96 3.05 -1.14 12.51
N GLY A 97 3.37 -1.14 11.21
CA GLY A 97 3.39 0.03 10.34
C GLY A 97 4.07 1.27 10.91
N TRP A 98 3.39 2.41 10.75
CA TRP A 98 3.85 3.71 11.24
C TRP A 98 3.88 3.81 12.77
N GLU A 99 3.06 3.03 13.47
CA GLU A 99 3.04 3.00 14.94
C GLU A 99 4.41 2.56 15.47
N LEU A 100 4.93 1.43 14.99
CA LEU A 100 6.25 0.93 15.40
C LEU A 100 7.39 1.92 15.08
N ALA A 101 7.32 2.59 13.94
CA ALA A 101 8.30 3.60 13.56
C ALA A 101 8.23 4.84 14.47
N LEU A 102 7.03 5.28 14.81
CA LEU A 102 6.80 6.41 15.72
C LEU A 102 7.16 6.08 17.16
N ASP A 103 6.89 4.86 17.63
CA ASP A 103 7.28 4.42 18.98
C ASP A 103 8.79 4.41 19.15
N ARG A 104 9.53 4.04 18.09
CA ARG A 104 10.99 3.92 18.14
C ARG A 104 11.72 5.24 17.88
N PHE A 105 11.18 6.09 17.00
CA PHE A 105 11.89 7.28 16.50
C PHE A 105 11.09 8.57 16.59
N GLY A 106 9.79 8.49 16.83
CA GLY A 106 8.89 9.63 16.90
C GLY A 106 9.06 10.42 18.19
N SER A 107 8.67 11.69 18.12
CA SER A 107 8.63 12.61 19.28
C SER A 107 7.21 12.89 19.77
N ARG A 108 6.19 12.34 19.10
CA ARG A 108 4.77 12.51 19.40
C ARG A 108 4.03 11.19 19.14
N GLY A 109 3.04 10.91 19.98
CA GLY A 109 2.18 9.74 19.84
C GLY A 109 1.28 9.80 18.59
N LEU A 110 0.89 8.62 18.10
CA LEU A 110 0.04 8.47 16.92
C LEU A 110 -1.33 9.15 17.13
N ASP A 111 -1.86 9.12 18.35
CA ASP A 111 -3.08 9.81 18.78
C ASP A 111 -3.01 11.33 18.47
N THR A 112 -1.88 11.94 18.81
CA THR A 112 -1.63 13.37 18.62
C THR A 112 -1.48 13.70 17.14
N LEU A 113 -0.78 12.85 16.38
CA LEU A 113 -0.56 13.04 14.95
C LEU A 113 -1.85 12.87 14.14
N LEU A 114 -2.71 11.93 14.53
CA LEU A 114 -3.97 11.65 13.85
C LEU A 114 -5.13 12.55 14.31
N ALA A 115 -5.00 13.29 15.40
CA ALA A 115 -6.08 14.10 15.98
C ALA A 115 -6.81 14.97 14.93
N ARG A 116 -6.05 15.64 14.06
CA ARG A 116 -6.64 16.50 13.01
C ARG A 116 -7.34 15.69 11.91
N ALA A 117 -6.79 14.56 11.52
CA ALA A 117 -7.42 13.68 10.52
C ALA A 117 -8.73 13.08 11.08
N ILE A 118 -8.72 12.68 12.34
CA ILE A 118 -9.92 12.19 13.04
C ILE A 118 -10.99 13.28 13.12
N HIS A 119 -10.60 14.51 13.45
CA HIS A 119 -11.51 15.67 13.45
C HIS A 119 -12.17 15.84 12.08
N TYR A 120 -11.40 15.92 10.99
CA TYR A 120 -11.97 16.06 9.65
C TYR A 120 -12.84 14.87 9.21
N ALA A 121 -12.50 13.66 9.63
CA ALA A 121 -13.28 12.47 9.31
C ALA A 121 -14.63 12.43 10.05
N ARG A 122 -14.68 12.95 11.29
CA ARG A 122 -15.89 12.96 12.12
C ARG A 122 -16.78 14.17 11.85
N ASP A 123 -16.17 15.35 11.78
CA ASP A 123 -16.88 16.63 11.73
C ASP A 123 -17.01 17.17 10.31
N GLY A 124 -16.33 16.53 9.35
CA GLY A 124 -16.30 16.94 7.96
C GLY A 124 -15.35 18.12 7.70
N PHE A 125 -15.28 18.52 6.44
CA PHE A 125 -14.52 19.68 5.99
C PHE A 125 -15.17 20.24 4.71
N PRO A 126 -15.02 21.55 4.43
CA PRO A 126 -15.58 22.15 3.23
C PRO A 126 -14.90 21.59 1.97
N VAL A 127 -15.72 21.30 0.96
CA VAL A 127 -15.27 20.77 -0.33
C VAL A 127 -15.23 21.92 -1.33
N SER A 128 -14.14 22.05 -2.10
CA SER A 128 -14.05 23.09 -3.13
C SER A 128 -15.01 22.80 -4.29
N GLU A 129 -15.42 23.85 -5.00
CA GLU A 129 -16.33 23.73 -6.16
C GLU A 129 -15.85 22.74 -7.21
N GLN A 130 -14.54 22.71 -7.49
CA GLN A 130 -13.95 21.76 -8.42
C GLN A 130 -14.10 20.30 -7.94
N ILE A 131 -13.85 20.03 -6.66
CA ILE A 131 -13.98 18.69 -6.11
C ILE A 131 -15.46 18.28 -6.08
N ALA A 132 -16.37 19.18 -5.68
CA ALA A 132 -17.80 18.92 -5.69
C ALA A 132 -18.31 18.55 -7.10
N ARG A 133 -17.87 19.27 -8.15
CA ARG A 133 -18.17 18.93 -9.55
C ARG A 133 -17.65 17.55 -9.95
N GLN A 134 -16.40 17.22 -9.62
CA GLN A 134 -15.82 15.92 -9.93
C GLN A 134 -16.53 14.77 -9.19
N TRP A 135 -16.91 15.01 -7.93
CA TRP A 135 -17.65 14.06 -7.11
C TRP A 135 -19.03 13.80 -7.69
N ALA A 136 -19.75 14.86 -8.10
CA ALA A 136 -21.04 14.73 -8.79
C ALA A 136 -20.93 13.90 -10.08
N GLY A 137 -19.88 14.12 -10.87
CA GLY A 137 -19.58 13.30 -12.06
C GLY A 137 -19.30 11.82 -11.75
N SER A 138 -18.88 11.51 -10.53
CA SER A 138 -18.59 10.14 -10.08
C SER A 138 -19.75 9.47 -9.33
N ALA A 139 -20.85 10.17 -9.07
CA ALA A 139 -21.96 9.69 -8.25
C ALA A 139 -22.58 8.38 -8.76
N GLY A 140 -22.61 8.18 -10.09
CA GLY A 140 -23.09 6.93 -10.70
C GLY A 140 -22.22 5.71 -10.35
N LYS A 141 -20.90 5.89 -10.21
CA LYS A 141 -19.99 4.81 -9.77
C LYS A 141 -20.10 4.58 -8.26
N LEU A 142 -20.22 5.66 -7.49
CA LEU A 142 -20.29 5.60 -6.03
C LEU A 142 -21.59 4.97 -5.51
N SER A 143 -22.67 5.01 -6.30
CA SER A 143 -23.98 4.48 -5.91
C SER A 143 -24.11 2.96 -6.05
N VAL A 144 -23.13 2.28 -6.67
CA VAL A 144 -23.19 0.83 -6.99
C VAL A 144 -23.19 -0.04 -5.72
N HIS A 145 -22.42 0.34 -4.70
CA HIS A 145 -22.30 -0.41 -3.46
C HIS A 145 -22.96 0.34 -2.30
N SER A 146 -23.70 -0.38 -1.44
CA SER A 146 -24.44 0.18 -0.32
C SER A 146 -23.54 0.94 0.67
N ASP A 147 -22.38 0.38 1.01
CA ASP A 147 -21.39 1.03 1.88
C ASP A 147 -20.81 2.30 1.24
N SER A 148 -20.51 2.24 -0.05
CA SER A 148 -20.01 3.39 -0.80
C SER A 148 -21.04 4.51 -0.84
N LYS A 149 -22.30 4.18 -1.14
CA LYS A 149 -23.41 5.15 -1.13
C LYS A 149 -23.61 5.77 0.26
N ARG A 150 -23.53 4.98 1.32
CA ARG A 150 -23.68 5.47 2.71
C ARG A 150 -22.60 6.50 3.05
N VAL A 151 -21.36 6.26 2.66
CA VAL A 151 -20.21 7.11 3.03
C VAL A 151 -20.06 8.30 2.07
N TRP A 152 -20.13 8.05 0.76
CA TRP A 152 -19.78 9.04 -0.26
C TRP A 152 -20.97 9.81 -0.85
N LEU A 153 -22.20 9.37 -0.61
CA LEU A 153 -23.42 10.04 -1.08
C LEU A 153 -24.41 10.26 0.08
N PRO A 154 -24.04 11.05 1.11
CA PRO A 154 -24.93 11.34 2.22
C PRO A 154 -26.24 11.96 1.71
N GLY A 155 -27.39 11.47 2.19
CA GLY A 155 -28.70 11.87 1.66
C GLY A 155 -28.97 11.45 0.20
N GLY A 156 -28.15 10.55 -0.35
CA GLY A 156 -28.29 10.02 -1.71
C GLY A 156 -27.72 10.93 -2.80
N LYS A 157 -27.00 12.00 -2.46
CA LYS A 157 -26.43 12.96 -3.41
C LYS A 157 -24.97 13.25 -3.10
N ALA A 158 -24.22 13.67 -4.12
CA ALA A 158 -22.87 14.18 -3.92
C ALA A 158 -22.94 15.51 -3.13
N PRO A 159 -21.99 15.78 -2.22
CA PRO A 159 -21.92 17.06 -1.52
C PRO A 159 -21.78 18.25 -2.47
N ALA A 160 -22.44 19.36 -2.14
CA ALA A 160 -22.26 20.65 -2.82
C ALA A 160 -21.13 21.45 -2.14
N ALA A 161 -20.57 22.41 -2.88
CA ALA A 161 -19.62 23.38 -2.35
C ALA A 161 -20.31 24.51 -1.58
#